data_AF-A0A8H7H5U2-F1
#
_entry.id   AF-A0A8H7H5U2-F1
#
_cell.length_a   1.000
_cell.length_b   1.000
_cell.length_c   1.000
_cell.angle_alpha   90.00
_cell.angle_beta   90.00
_cell.angle_gamma   90.00
#
_symmetry.space_group_name_H-M   'P 1'
#
loop_
_entity.id
_entity.type
_entity.pdbx_description
1 polymer ?
#
loop_
_entity_poly.entity_id
_entity_poly.type
_entity_poly.pdbx_seq_one_letter_code
_entity_poly.pdbx_strand_id
1 'polypeptide(L)'
;MITNCYAGLPSKCPRTLWNFAFAGADIDPAILPLHHNYTVDMTEQADQWVQAWKSDLIRAPTKSSLAAFFIGINDTGDVNGWTNITDWSAFWKAEMNSYFRVVDQVYDTGLRHFLFLNVPDRPTSGSNPQIATFNSLLAQHVAAFKASNKDVSAILFDTNKLFADILDNAAAYGFTNTTG
;
A
#
# COMPACT_ATOMS: atom_id res chain seq x y z
N MET A 1 20.80 -1.83 4.60
CA MET A 1 20.19 -0.94 3.58
C MET A 1 19.95 -1.78 2.32
N ILE A 2 18.70 -1.87 1.85
CA ILE A 2 18.24 -2.90 0.90
C ILE A 2 18.45 -2.40 -0.55
N THR A 3 19.64 -2.62 -1.11
CA THR A 3 20.02 -2.61 -2.55
C THR A 3 21.03 -1.53 -2.98
N ASN A 4 22.24 -1.97 -3.33
CA ASN A 4 23.32 -1.18 -3.92
C ASN A 4 23.05 -0.81 -5.39
N CYS A 5 21.92 -0.16 -5.66
CA CYS A 5 21.59 0.29 -7.02
C CYS A 5 21.16 1.75 -7.06
N TYR A 6 22.05 2.60 -6.54
CA TYR A 6 21.89 4.06 -6.43
C TYR A 6 21.97 4.80 -7.78
N ALA A 7 22.20 4.10 -8.89
CA ALA A 7 22.22 4.64 -10.26
C ALA A 7 22.13 3.50 -11.29
N GLY A 8 21.71 3.81 -12.54
CA GLY A 8 21.66 2.87 -13.66
C GLY A 8 20.29 2.24 -13.90
N LEU A 9 20.22 1.30 -14.86
CA LEU A 9 18.96 0.61 -15.19
C LEU A 9 18.55 -0.36 -14.06
N PRO A 10 17.33 -0.28 -13.52
CA PRO A 10 16.86 -1.18 -12.44
C PRO A 10 16.98 -2.68 -12.77
N SER A 11 16.89 -3.04 -14.05
CA SER A 11 17.07 -4.41 -14.55
C SER A 11 18.50 -4.95 -14.39
N LYS A 12 19.49 -4.10 -14.10
CA LYS A 12 20.89 -4.49 -13.85
C LYS A 12 21.21 -4.62 -12.37
N CYS A 13 20.25 -4.43 -11.48
CA CYS A 13 20.45 -4.52 -10.05
C CYS A 13 20.43 -5.99 -9.57
N PRO A 14 21.25 -6.37 -8.56
CA PRO A 14 21.22 -7.73 -8.00
C PRO A 14 19.84 -8.16 -7.50
N ARG A 15 19.01 -7.19 -7.12
CA ARG A 15 17.57 -7.35 -6.93
C ARG A 15 16.89 -6.28 -7.77
N THR A 16 16.04 -6.70 -8.69
CA THR A 16 15.26 -5.78 -9.52
C THR A 16 14.07 -5.25 -8.72
N LEU A 17 13.87 -3.94 -8.79
CA LEU A 17 12.69 -3.25 -8.25
C LEU A 17 11.94 -2.62 -9.42
N TRP A 18 10.67 -2.96 -9.58
CA TRP A 18 9.75 -2.26 -10.46
C TRP A 18 8.83 -1.43 -9.58
N ASN A 19 9.17 -0.15 -9.43
CA ASN A 19 8.44 0.76 -8.55
C ASN A 19 7.36 1.50 -9.35
N PHE A 20 6.10 1.16 -9.09
CA PHE A 20 4.93 1.86 -9.64
C PHE A 20 4.36 2.89 -8.66
N ALA A 21 4.88 2.95 -7.43
CA ALA A 21 4.35 3.87 -6.42
C ALA A 21 4.49 5.33 -6.87
N PHE A 22 3.40 6.07 -6.72
CA PHE A 22 3.35 7.49 -7.00
C PHE A 22 3.04 8.27 -5.71
N ALA A 23 3.82 9.32 -5.44
CA ALA A 23 3.61 10.14 -4.24
C ALA A 23 2.29 10.91 -4.35
N GLY A 24 1.43 10.78 -3.33
CA GLY A 24 0.07 11.34 -3.37
C GLY A 24 -0.97 10.41 -3.98
N ALA A 25 -0.64 9.16 -4.33
CA ALA A 25 -1.63 8.22 -4.84
C ALA A 25 -2.69 7.86 -3.80
N ASP A 26 -3.95 7.83 -4.26
CA ASP A 26 -5.09 7.21 -3.59
C ASP A 26 -5.37 5.83 -4.21
N ILE A 27 -6.34 5.11 -3.67
CA ILE A 27 -6.70 3.76 -4.12
C ILE A 27 -7.54 3.82 -5.40
N ASP A 28 -8.68 4.50 -5.38
CA ASP A 28 -9.64 4.49 -6.49
C ASP A 28 -10.37 5.85 -6.63
N PRO A 29 -10.12 6.61 -7.72
CA PRO A 29 -10.74 7.90 -7.95
C PRO A 29 -12.26 7.84 -8.17
N ALA A 30 -12.83 6.66 -8.42
CA ALA A 30 -14.27 6.48 -8.49
C ALA A 30 -14.95 6.46 -7.11
N ILE A 31 -14.19 6.32 -6.01
CA ILE A 31 -14.68 6.26 -4.64
C ILE A 31 -14.31 7.53 -3.87
N LEU A 32 -13.05 7.97 -4.01
CA LEU A 32 -12.48 9.12 -3.33
C LEU A 32 -11.73 9.99 -4.36
N PRO A 33 -11.97 11.30 -4.45
CA PRO A 33 -11.23 12.16 -5.38
C PRO A 33 -9.73 12.15 -5.09
N LEU A 34 -8.91 12.21 -6.13
CA LEU A 34 -7.45 12.23 -6.01
C LEU A 34 -6.96 13.35 -5.09
N HIS A 35 -5.94 13.03 -4.28
CA HIS A 35 -5.17 13.96 -3.46
C HIS A 35 -4.64 15.14 -4.27
N HIS A 36 -4.12 14.84 -5.47
CA HIS A 36 -3.82 15.83 -6.50
C HIS A 36 -4.30 15.35 -7.86
N ASN A 37 -4.75 16.27 -8.71
CA ASN A 37 -5.27 15.92 -10.04
C ASN A 37 -4.25 15.29 -11.01
N TYR A 38 -2.97 15.26 -10.65
CA TYR A 38 -1.88 14.68 -11.42
C TYR A 38 -1.34 13.35 -10.84
N THR A 39 -1.90 12.88 -9.72
CA THR A 39 -1.44 11.63 -9.10
C THR A 39 -1.92 10.43 -9.88
N VAL A 40 -1.06 9.42 -9.99
CA VAL A 40 -1.41 8.10 -10.54
C VAL A 40 -1.92 7.24 -9.39
N ASP A 41 -3.22 6.93 -9.36
CA ASP A 41 -3.84 6.11 -8.30
C ASP A 41 -3.45 4.62 -8.41
N MET A 42 -3.78 3.84 -7.37
CA MET A 42 -3.45 2.42 -7.32
C MET A 42 -4.08 1.60 -8.45
N THR A 43 -5.30 1.92 -8.89
CA THR A 43 -5.92 1.20 -10.01
C THR A 43 -5.16 1.45 -11.32
N GLU A 44 -4.73 2.69 -11.56
CA GLU A 44 -3.91 3.01 -12.73
C GLU A 44 -2.51 2.38 -12.63
N GLN A 45 -1.86 2.40 -11.46
CA GLN A 45 -0.58 1.72 -11.24
C GLN A 45 -0.65 0.21 -11.55
N ALA A 46 -1.76 -0.43 -11.19
CA ALA A 46 -2.01 -1.85 -11.48
C ALA A 46 -2.20 -2.09 -12.98
N ASP A 47 -2.94 -1.22 -13.66
CA ASP A 47 -3.12 -1.29 -15.10
C ASP A 47 -1.78 -1.14 -15.84
N GLN A 48 -0.92 -0.22 -15.39
CA GLN A 48 0.43 -0.07 -15.93
C GLN A 48 1.26 -1.36 -15.73
N TRP A 49 1.19 -1.99 -14.55
CA TRP A 49 1.83 -3.29 -14.29
C TRP A 49 1.33 -4.37 -15.24
N VAL A 50 0.00 -4.55 -15.34
CA VAL A 50 -0.63 -5.59 -16.17
C VAL A 50 -0.30 -5.37 -17.65
N GLN A 51 -0.33 -4.13 -18.12
CA GLN A 51 0.03 -3.80 -19.51
C GLN A 51 1.51 -4.08 -19.80
N ALA A 52 2.41 -3.72 -18.88
CA ALA A 52 3.83 -3.99 -19.02
C ALA A 52 4.14 -5.50 -18.99
N TRP A 53 3.42 -6.27 -18.18
CA TRP A 53 3.51 -7.73 -18.14
C TRP A 53 2.99 -8.36 -19.45
N LYS A 54 1.78 -7.97 -19.91
CA LYS A 54 1.18 -8.48 -21.17
C LYS A 54 2.03 -8.16 -22.40
N SER A 55 2.76 -7.05 -22.37
CA SER A 55 3.61 -6.59 -23.48
C SER A 55 5.06 -7.09 -23.38
N ASP A 56 5.35 -8.01 -22.45
CA ASP A 56 6.70 -8.55 -22.18
C ASP A 56 7.77 -7.48 -21.85
N LEU A 57 7.34 -6.26 -21.45
CA LEU A 57 8.23 -5.18 -21.04
C LEU A 57 8.82 -5.44 -19.65
N ILE A 58 8.08 -6.17 -18.81
CA ILE A 58 8.53 -6.64 -17.49
C ILE A 58 8.49 -8.17 -17.46
N ARG A 59 9.62 -8.76 -17.07
CA ARG A 59 9.78 -10.21 -16.87
C ARG A 59 10.06 -10.52 -15.41
N ALA A 60 9.14 -10.13 -14.54
CA ALA A 60 9.27 -10.41 -13.12
C ALA A 60 9.22 -11.93 -12.88
N PRO A 61 10.20 -12.51 -12.16
CA PRO A 61 10.14 -13.90 -11.75
C PRO A 61 8.89 -14.15 -10.90
N THR A 62 7.86 -14.77 -11.45
CA THR A 62 6.52 -14.83 -10.85
C THR A 62 6.52 -15.37 -9.41
N LYS A 63 7.03 -16.58 -9.21
CA LYS A 63 7.06 -17.24 -7.90
C LYS A 63 8.16 -16.77 -6.95
N SER A 64 9.09 -15.92 -7.38
CA SER A 64 10.18 -15.44 -6.52
C SER A 64 10.23 -13.92 -6.38
N SER A 65 9.25 -13.23 -6.95
CA SER A 65 9.03 -11.80 -6.77
C SER A 65 8.02 -11.54 -5.65
N LEU A 66 8.20 -10.41 -4.97
CA LEU A 66 7.32 -9.91 -3.92
C LEU A 66 6.55 -8.71 -4.45
N ALA A 67 5.22 -8.76 -4.43
CA ALA A 67 4.36 -7.59 -4.62
C ALA A 67 4.16 -6.90 -3.27
N ALA A 68 4.50 -5.62 -3.17
CA ALA A 68 4.35 -4.85 -1.94
C ALA A 68 3.37 -3.70 -2.15
N PHE A 69 2.40 -3.58 -1.25
CA PHE A 69 1.36 -2.54 -1.29
C PHE A 69 1.45 -1.69 -0.03
N PHE A 70 1.70 -0.40 -0.21
CA PHE A 70 1.71 0.61 0.86
C PHE A 70 0.97 1.85 0.37
N ILE A 71 -0.31 1.94 0.70
CA ILE A 71 -1.29 2.88 0.14
C ILE A 71 -2.41 3.06 1.20
N GLY A 72 -3.24 4.10 1.07
CA GLY A 72 -4.26 4.45 2.07
C GLY A 72 -3.89 5.66 2.94
N ILE A 73 -2.65 6.14 2.88
CA ILE A 73 -2.20 7.29 3.69
C ILE A 73 -2.88 8.58 3.21
N ASN A 74 -2.95 8.78 1.89
CA ASN A 74 -3.62 9.95 1.33
C ASN A 74 -5.14 9.80 1.46
N ASP A 75 -5.69 8.62 1.17
CA ASP A 75 -7.13 8.34 1.29
C ASP A 75 -7.63 8.65 2.72
N THR A 76 -6.96 8.11 3.74
CA THR A 76 -7.32 8.42 5.14
C THR A 76 -7.09 9.89 5.46
N GLY A 77 -6.00 10.49 4.98
CA GLY A 77 -5.70 11.91 5.18
C GLY A 77 -6.73 12.86 4.57
N ASP A 78 -7.21 12.58 3.36
CA ASP A 78 -8.09 13.45 2.58
C ASP A 78 -9.52 13.44 3.09
N VAL A 79 -9.95 12.33 3.68
CA VAL A 79 -11.24 12.25 4.37
C VAL A 79 -11.22 12.85 5.78
N ASN A 80 -10.06 13.28 6.28
CA ASN A 80 -9.97 13.83 7.62
C ASN A 80 -10.84 15.10 7.74
N GLY A 81 -11.75 15.10 8.71
CA GLY A 81 -12.72 16.18 8.91
C GLY A 81 -13.97 16.13 8.01
N TRP A 82 -14.11 15.13 7.15
CA TRP A 82 -15.37 14.92 6.42
C TRP A 82 -16.51 14.57 7.40
N THR A 83 -17.68 15.15 7.15
CA THR A 83 -18.90 14.96 7.99
C THR A 83 -20.08 14.43 7.19
N ASN A 84 -19.92 14.27 5.88
CA ASN A 84 -20.94 13.79 4.93
C ASN A 84 -21.01 12.26 4.83
N ILE A 85 -20.05 11.53 5.40
CA ILE A 85 -20.06 10.07 5.44
C ILE A 85 -20.66 9.61 6.76
N THR A 86 -21.79 8.88 6.67
CA THR A 86 -22.52 8.37 7.84
C THR A 86 -22.18 6.91 8.18
N ASP A 87 -21.68 6.15 7.20
CA ASP A 87 -21.23 4.76 7.38
C ASP A 87 -19.80 4.59 6.85
N TRP A 88 -18.84 4.85 7.73
CA TRP A 88 -17.42 4.70 7.43
C TRP A 88 -17.02 3.26 7.17
N SER A 89 -17.70 2.27 7.77
CA SER A 89 -17.39 0.87 7.52
C SER A 89 -17.77 0.48 6.09
N ALA A 90 -18.94 0.90 5.61
CA ALA A 90 -19.35 0.67 4.23
C ALA A 90 -18.45 1.40 3.23
N PHE A 91 -18.08 2.66 3.52
CA PHE A 91 -17.16 3.45 2.69
C PHE A 91 -15.82 2.74 2.51
N TRP A 92 -15.13 2.44 3.62
CA TRP A 92 -13.83 1.76 3.57
C TRP A 92 -13.92 0.34 3.02
N LYS A 93 -15.06 -0.36 3.19
CA LYS A 93 -15.27 -1.66 2.57
C LYS A 93 -15.37 -1.56 1.04
N ALA A 94 -16.02 -0.52 0.51
CA ALA A 94 -16.05 -0.29 -0.93
C ALA A 94 -14.64 -0.05 -1.49
N GLU A 95 -13.84 0.74 -0.77
CA GLU A 95 -12.46 0.99 -1.15
C GLU A 95 -11.56 -0.25 -1.02
N MET A 96 -11.69 -1.04 0.05
CA MET A 96 -10.97 -2.31 0.20
C MET A 96 -11.36 -3.34 -0.88
N ASN A 97 -12.61 -3.36 -1.33
CA ASN A 97 -12.99 -4.17 -2.49
C ASN A 97 -12.24 -3.72 -3.75
N SER A 98 -12.01 -2.42 -3.92
CA SER A 98 -11.22 -1.88 -5.03
C SER A 98 -9.73 -2.23 -4.91
N TYR A 99 -9.16 -2.02 -3.72
CA TYR A 99 -7.81 -2.44 -3.37
C TYR A 99 -7.58 -3.91 -3.73
N PHE A 100 -8.48 -4.81 -3.30
CA PHE A 100 -8.28 -6.25 -3.51
C PHE A 100 -8.59 -6.70 -4.94
N ARG A 101 -9.40 -5.95 -5.70
CA ARG A 101 -9.49 -6.14 -7.16
C ARG A 101 -8.14 -5.89 -7.84
N VAL A 102 -7.40 -4.87 -7.41
CA VAL A 102 -6.03 -4.63 -7.88
C VAL A 102 -5.07 -5.74 -7.45
N VAL A 103 -5.17 -6.22 -6.21
CA VAL A 103 -4.36 -7.36 -5.74
C VAL A 103 -4.61 -8.60 -6.58
N ASP A 104 -5.87 -8.88 -6.93
CA ASP A 104 -6.24 -10.00 -7.80
C ASP A 104 -5.66 -9.83 -9.22
N GLN A 105 -5.71 -8.63 -9.80
CA GLN A 105 -5.07 -8.34 -11.10
C GLN A 105 -3.56 -8.65 -11.08
N VAL A 106 -2.87 -8.32 -9.99
CA VAL A 106 -1.43 -8.59 -9.81
C VAL A 106 -1.18 -10.08 -9.55
N TYR A 107 -2.06 -10.77 -8.82
CA TYR A 107 -2.02 -12.22 -8.63
C TYR A 107 -2.19 -12.99 -9.95
N ASP A 108 -3.05 -12.50 -10.83
CA ASP A 108 -3.31 -13.08 -12.15
C ASP A 108 -2.11 -13.00 -13.10
N THR A 109 -1.12 -12.13 -12.83
CA THR A 109 0.17 -12.13 -13.55
C THR A 109 1.15 -13.21 -13.04
N GLY A 110 0.71 -14.09 -12.14
CA GLY A 110 1.47 -15.23 -11.64
C GLY A 110 2.23 -15.00 -10.33
N LEU A 111 2.17 -13.80 -9.76
CA LEU A 111 2.81 -13.49 -8.48
C LEU A 111 2.19 -14.30 -7.33
N ARG A 112 3.00 -14.73 -6.37
CA ARG A 112 2.56 -15.55 -5.22
C ARG A 112 3.00 -15.05 -3.85
N HIS A 113 3.84 -14.03 -3.79
CA HIS A 113 4.28 -13.43 -2.53
C HIS A 113 3.79 -11.99 -2.45
N PHE A 114 3.06 -11.69 -1.36
CA PHE A 114 2.40 -10.41 -1.15
C PHE A 114 2.77 -9.84 0.21
N LEU A 115 3.09 -8.56 0.24
CA LEU A 115 3.32 -7.77 1.45
C LEU A 115 2.35 -6.60 1.45
N PHE A 116 1.57 -6.50 2.52
CA PHE A 116 0.65 -5.40 2.76
C PHE A 116 1.18 -4.60 3.95
N LEU A 117 1.24 -3.29 3.82
CA LEU A 117 1.65 -2.38 4.89
C LEU A 117 0.42 -1.57 5.32
N ASN A 118 0.06 -1.65 6.59
CA ASN A 118 -1.06 -0.85 7.12
C ASN A 118 -0.65 0.63 7.26
N VAL A 119 -1.65 1.51 7.35
CA VAL A 119 -1.46 2.97 7.42
C VAL A 119 -0.91 3.37 8.79
N PRO A 120 0.27 4.00 8.87
CA PRO A 120 0.77 4.52 10.14
C PRO A 120 -0.02 5.75 10.60
N ASP A 121 -0.30 5.82 11.90
CA ASP A 121 -0.82 7.05 12.50
C ASP A 121 0.31 8.07 12.67
N ARG A 122 -0.01 9.35 12.45
CA ARG A 122 0.94 10.47 12.53
C ARG A 122 0.54 11.35 13.71
N PRO A 123 1.10 11.14 14.92
CA PRO A 123 0.64 11.82 16.12
C PRO A 123 0.83 13.35 16.08
N THR A 124 1.69 13.89 15.22
CA THR A 124 1.93 15.33 15.08
C THR A 124 0.77 16.10 14.43
N SER A 125 -0.15 15.42 13.74
CA SER A 125 -1.32 16.02 13.07
C SER A 125 -2.66 15.72 13.76
N GLY A 126 -2.64 15.05 14.92
CA GLY A 126 -3.81 14.49 15.59
C GLY A 126 -4.19 13.11 15.03
N SER A 127 -4.69 12.22 15.90
CA SER A 127 -5.06 10.86 15.49
C SER A 127 -6.28 10.90 14.59
N ASN A 128 -6.13 10.36 13.37
CA ASN A 128 -7.23 10.24 12.44
C ASN A 128 -8.02 8.95 12.74
N PRO A 129 -9.28 9.05 13.21
CA PRO A 129 -10.06 7.88 13.61
C PRO A 129 -10.31 6.90 12.45
N GLN A 130 -10.18 7.36 11.20
CA GLN A 130 -10.37 6.50 10.04
C GLN A 130 -9.24 5.51 9.83
N ILE A 131 -8.02 5.80 10.30
CA ILE A 131 -6.87 4.90 10.19
C ILE A 131 -7.16 3.55 10.85
N ALA A 132 -7.80 3.56 12.02
CA ALA A 132 -8.16 2.33 12.74
C ALA A 132 -9.16 1.47 11.95
N THR A 133 -10.18 2.10 11.38
CA THR A 133 -11.20 1.41 10.56
C THR A 133 -10.59 0.86 9.28
N PHE A 134 -9.81 1.67 8.55
CA PHE A 134 -9.07 1.27 7.36
C PHE A 134 -8.16 0.07 7.65
N ASN A 135 -7.31 0.15 8.67
CA ASN A 135 -6.34 -0.89 9.00
C ASN A 135 -7.02 -2.21 9.42
N SER A 136 -8.14 -2.12 10.14
CA SER A 136 -8.94 -3.30 10.51
C SER A 136 -9.53 -3.98 9.28
N LEU A 137 -10.10 -3.22 8.35
CA LEU A 137 -10.66 -3.76 7.12
C LEU A 137 -9.59 -4.31 6.18
N LEU A 138 -8.43 -3.66 6.07
CA LEU A 138 -7.27 -4.19 5.35
C LEU A 138 -6.87 -5.56 5.92
N ALA A 139 -6.76 -5.70 7.24
CA ALA A 139 -6.41 -6.97 7.87
C ALA A 139 -7.43 -8.08 7.56
N GLN A 140 -8.72 -7.76 7.57
CA GLN A 140 -9.78 -8.70 7.20
C GLN A 140 -9.67 -9.16 5.74
N HIS A 141 -9.41 -8.24 4.81
CA HIS A 141 -9.28 -8.57 3.40
C HIS A 141 -7.98 -9.35 3.10
N VAL A 142 -6.86 -9.04 3.76
CA VAL A 142 -5.63 -9.85 3.69
C VAL A 142 -5.90 -11.29 4.14
N ALA A 143 -6.65 -11.47 5.24
CA ALA A 143 -7.02 -12.80 5.72
C ALA A 143 -7.94 -13.53 4.71
N ALA A 144 -8.91 -12.84 4.11
CA ALA A 144 -9.79 -13.40 3.08
C ALA A 144 -9.04 -13.78 1.79
N PHE A 145 -8.08 -12.96 1.37
CA PHE A 145 -7.21 -13.23 0.21
C PHE A 145 -6.38 -14.50 0.43
N LYS A 146 -5.77 -14.65 1.62
CA LYS A 146 -5.06 -15.89 2.01
C LYS A 146 -5.98 -17.10 2.07
N ALA A 147 -7.21 -16.92 2.52
CA ALA A 147 -8.18 -18.00 2.60
C ALA A 147 -8.61 -18.47 1.21
N SER A 148 -8.76 -17.55 0.26
CA SER A 148 -9.25 -17.83 -1.09
C SER A 148 -8.16 -18.34 -2.04
N ASN A 149 -6.91 -17.89 -1.87
CA ASN A 149 -5.78 -18.26 -2.72
C ASN A 149 -4.77 -19.11 -1.93
N LYS A 150 -4.88 -20.44 -1.99
CA LYS A 150 -4.06 -21.36 -1.16
C LYS A 150 -2.59 -21.44 -1.58
N ASP A 151 -2.24 -20.94 -2.75
CA ASP A 151 -0.90 -20.93 -3.31
C ASP A 151 -0.13 -19.63 -3.05
N VAL A 152 -0.72 -18.69 -2.30
CA VAL A 152 -0.06 -17.42 -1.94
C VAL A 152 0.56 -17.46 -0.55
N SER A 153 1.67 -16.73 -0.40
CA SER A 153 2.18 -16.28 0.89
C SER A 153 1.94 -14.78 1.01
N ALA A 154 1.09 -14.39 1.95
CA ALA A 154 0.75 -13.00 2.21
C ALA A 154 1.04 -12.63 3.67
N ILE A 155 1.70 -11.48 3.83
CA ILE A 155 2.09 -10.90 5.11
C ILE A 155 1.44 -9.52 5.23
N LEU A 156 0.76 -9.27 6.35
CA LEU A 156 0.42 -7.92 6.78
C LEU A 156 1.51 -7.45 7.74
N PHE A 157 2.22 -6.40 7.38
CA PHE A 157 3.19 -5.74 8.22
C PHE A 157 2.55 -4.54 8.92
N ASP A 158 2.70 -4.50 10.24
CA ASP A 158 2.10 -3.48 11.10
C ASP A 158 3.00 -2.25 11.21
N THR A 159 3.01 -1.46 10.14
CA THR A 159 3.69 -0.17 10.07
C THR A 159 3.15 0.80 11.12
N ASN A 160 1.85 0.75 11.43
CA ASN A 160 1.21 1.58 12.45
C ASN A 160 1.85 1.37 13.83
N LYS A 161 1.93 0.12 14.27
CA LYS A 161 2.58 -0.21 15.54
C LYS A 161 4.08 0.13 15.52
N LEU A 162 4.78 -0.16 14.43
CA LEU A 162 6.20 0.16 14.31
C LEU A 162 6.46 1.66 14.44
N PHE A 163 5.67 2.49 13.75
CA PHE A 163 5.83 3.94 13.81
C PHE A 163 5.53 4.49 15.20
N ALA A 164 4.47 4.01 15.86
CA ALA A 164 4.18 4.39 17.25
C ALA A 164 5.34 4.03 18.18
N ASP A 165 5.87 2.81 18.09
CA ASP A 165 7.00 2.36 18.90
C ASP A 165 8.28 3.19 18.66
N ILE A 166 8.58 3.51 17.39
CA ILE A 166 9.72 4.37 17.06
C ILE A 166 9.55 5.77 17.64
N LEU A 167 8.35 6.35 17.60
CA LEU A 167 8.10 7.69 18.12
C LEU A 167 8.15 7.73 19.66
N ASP A 168 7.56 6.73 20.31
CA ASP A 168 7.54 6.61 21.77
C ASP A 168 8.94 6.30 22.34
N ASN A 169 9.76 5.55 21.58
CA ASN A 169 11.09 5.08 22.01
C ASN A 169 12.23 5.67 21.16
N ALA A 170 12.04 6.85 20.59
CA ALA A 170 12.93 7.45 19.59
C ALA A 170 14.42 7.43 19.95
N ALA A 171 14.76 7.73 21.21
CA ALA A 171 16.14 7.71 21.69
C ALA A 171 16.78 6.31 21.63
N ALA A 172 16.00 5.24 21.89
CA ALA A 172 16.48 3.86 21.80
C ALA A 172 16.81 3.45 20.35
N TYR A 173 16.14 4.08 19.37
CA TYR A 173 16.43 3.93 17.94
C TYR A 173 17.49 4.91 17.42
N GLY A 174 18.06 5.75 18.29
CA GLY A 174 19.11 6.72 17.95
C GLY A 174 18.60 8.03 17.34
N PHE A 175 17.30 8.31 17.40
CA PHE A 175 16.74 9.60 16.96
C PHE A 175 16.88 10.65 18.06
N THR A 176 17.35 11.83 17.69
CA THR A 176 17.51 12.99 18.59
C THR A 176 16.52 14.11 18.31
N ASN A 177 15.92 14.15 17.11
CA ASN A 177 14.87 15.09 16.73
C ASN A 177 13.60 14.30 16.39
N THR A 178 12.53 14.51 17.16
CA THR A 178 11.23 13.88 17.00
C THR A 178 10.10 14.87 16.72
N THR A 179 10.42 16.16 16.60
CA THR A 179 9.41 17.22 16.59
C THR A 179 9.04 17.76 15.22
N GLY A 180 9.66 17.30 14.13
CA GLY A 180 9.23 17.59 12.75
C GLY A 180 9.43 19.02 12.29
#